data_AF-A0A4Q5ASR2-F1
#
_entry.id   AF-A0A4Q5ASR2-F1
#
_cell.length_a   1.000
_cell.length_b   1.000
_cell.length_c   1.000
_cell.angle_alpha   90.00
_cell.angle_beta   90.00
_cell.angle_gamma   90.00
#
_symmetry.space_group_name_H-M   'P 1'
#
loop_
_entity.id
_entity.type
_entity.pdbx_description
1 polymer ?
#
loop_
_entity_poly.entity_id
_entity_poly.type
_entity_poly.pdbx_seq_one_letter_code
_entity_poly.pdbx_strand_id
1 'polypeptide(L)'
;MSAIMNIAQDPICWFKRNIANGVSARKIVAGQSTGKWHYDPASDSSGWVAVIPNAHTLQVGEILYAHLDSANPRRFIEAQQTSADRMKLVWYRIDAGAVQCAWSITQERMPHNITLTVGPLNLLHAAAYKKDDWDKVYALYESGILTLPWISGQLLPDTQ
;
A
#
# COMPACT_ATOMS: atom_id res chain seq x y z
N MET A 1 -0.74 24.34 12.62
CA MET A 1 -1.34 23.20 11.89
C MET A 1 -0.45 21.99 12.07
N SER A 2 -1.01 20.79 12.24
CA SER A 2 -0.20 19.56 12.31
C SER A 2 0.25 19.15 10.91
N ALA A 3 1.48 18.67 10.78
CA ALA A 3 1.99 18.15 9.52
C ALA A 3 1.28 16.85 9.12
N ILE A 4 1.10 16.64 7.82
CA ILE A 4 0.62 15.37 7.26
C ILE A 4 1.80 14.41 7.27
N MET A 5 1.67 13.24 7.88
CA MET A 5 2.77 12.29 8.02
C MET A 5 2.40 10.92 7.47
N ASN A 6 3.21 10.40 6.55
CA ASN A 6 3.28 8.98 6.27
C ASN A 6 3.93 8.29 7.49
N ILE A 7 3.13 7.50 8.18
CA ILE A 7 3.51 6.85 9.44
C ILE A 7 4.47 5.67 9.18
N ALA A 8 4.56 5.20 7.93
CA ALA A 8 5.57 4.23 7.52
C ALA A 8 6.91 4.94 7.25
N GLN A 9 7.77 5.02 8.28
CA GLN A 9 9.06 5.72 8.21
C GLN A 9 10.12 5.05 7.31
N ASP A 10 9.84 3.89 6.71
CA ASP A 10 10.71 3.31 5.69
C ASP A 10 9.94 2.42 4.69
N PRO A 11 9.75 2.85 3.43
CA PRO A 11 9.16 2.00 2.40
C PRO A 11 10.10 0.85 1.96
N ILE A 12 11.38 0.86 2.39
CA ILE A 12 12.36 -0.21 2.08
C ILE A 12 12.14 -1.45 2.97
N CYS A 13 11.43 -1.30 4.09
CA CYS A 13 11.21 -2.37 5.06
C CYS A 13 9.87 -3.11 4.84
N TRP A 14 9.74 -3.75 3.68
CA TRP A 14 8.75 -4.81 3.41
C TRP A 14 9.41 -6.19 3.52
N PHE A 15 10.60 -6.23 4.12
CA PHE A 15 11.33 -7.43 4.45
C PHE A 15 10.61 -8.15 5.59
N LYS A 16 9.86 -9.18 5.20
CA LYS A 16 9.78 -10.46 5.89
C LYS A 16 9.39 -10.36 7.38
N ARG A 17 8.09 -10.47 7.66
CA ARG A 17 7.67 -11.11 8.92
C ARG A 17 6.76 -12.30 8.73
N ASN A 18 5.86 -12.27 7.74
CA ASN A 18 5.08 -13.44 7.33
C ASN A 18 4.47 -13.17 5.95
N ILE A 19 5.08 -13.71 4.89
CA ILE A 19 4.33 -13.98 3.66
C ILE A 19 3.77 -15.39 3.88
N ALA A 20 2.48 -15.50 4.16
CA ALA A 20 1.84 -16.81 4.10
C ALA A 20 1.74 -17.18 2.62
N ASN A 21 2.18 -18.38 2.26
CA ASN A 21 2.02 -18.95 0.92
C ASN A 21 2.45 -18.01 -0.23
N GLY A 22 3.65 -17.45 -0.14
CA GLY A 22 4.26 -16.63 -1.20
C GLY A 22 5.73 -16.36 -0.96
N VAL A 23 6.39 -15.77 -1.95
CA VAL A 23 7.81 -15.38 -1.90
C VAL A 23 7.98 -13.92 -2.28
N SER A 24 9.04 -13.28 -1.78
CA SER A 24 9.41 -11.92 -2.18
C SER A 24 10.87 -11.84 -2.62
N ALA A 25 11.12 -10.98 -3.60
CA ALA A 25 12.45 -10.67 -4.09
C ALA A 25 12.54 -9.19 -4.47
N ARG A 26 13.77 -8.66 -4.54
CA ARG A 26 13.97 -7.34 -5.15
C ARG A 26 13.65 -7.43 -6.64
N LYS A 27 12.87 -6.49 -7.15
CA LYS A 27 12.55 -6.40 -8.58
C LYS A 27 13.83 -6.06 -9.36
N ILE A 28 14.20 -6.93 -10.30
CA ILE A 28 15.33 -6.78 -11.20
C ILE A 28 14.82 -6.44 -12.61
N VAL A 29 15.38 -5.43 -13.24
CA VAL A 29 15.11 -5.08 -14.65
C VAL A 29 16.45 -4.90 -15.35
N ALA A 30 16.65 -5.59 -16.48
CA ALA A 30 17.90 -5.57 -17.24
C ALA A 30 19.15 -5.85 -16.37
N GLY A 31 19.04 -6.76 -15.39
CA GLY A 31 20.15 -7.13 -14.50
C GLY A 31 20.41 -6.18 -13.32
N GLN A 32 19.65 -5.09 -13.16
CA GLN A 32 19.82 -4.14 -12.06
C GLN A 32 18.61 -4.13 -11.11
N SER A 33 18.89 -3.98 -9.81
CA SER A 33 17.85 -3.82 -8.80
C SER A 33 17.20 -2.45 -8.90
N THR A 34 15.87 -2.42 -8.96
CA THR A 34 15.09 -1.18 -9.11
C THR A 34 14.77 -0.49 -7.78
N GLY A 35 15.25 -1.03 -6.65
CA GLY A 35 14.81 -0.61 -5.31
C GLY A 35 13.38 -1.01 -4.94
N LYS A 36 12.63 -1.60 -5.88
CA LYS A 36 11.24 -2.06 -5.72
C LYS A 36 11.18 -3.54 -5.34
N TRP A 37 10.04 -3.97 -4.86
CA TRP A 37 9.79 -5.34 -4.44
C TRP A 37 8.84 -6.06 -5.39
N HIS A 38 9.16 -7.32 -5.66
CA HIS A 38 8.35 -8.28 -6.40
C HIS A 38 7.81 -9.32 -5.42
N TYR A 39 6.53 -9.65 -5.56
CA TYR A 39 5.84 -10.65 -4.74
C TYR A 39 5.17 -11.66 -5.64
N ASP A 40 5.46 -12.93 -5.41
CA ASP A 40 4.81 -14.05 -6.08
C ASP A 40 3.98 -14.85 -5.06
N PRO A 41 2.72 -15.18 -5.38
CA PRO A 41 2.00 -16.20 -4.61
C PRO A 41 2.69 -17.57 -4.78
N ALA A 42 2.62 -18.41 -3.75
CA ALA A 42 2.98 -19.82 -3.89
C ALA A 42 1.99 -20.48 -4.85
N SER A 43 2.45 -21.49 -5.60
CA SER A 43 1.60 -22.29 -6.48
C SER A 43 0.37 -22.78 -5.71
N ASP A 44 -0.82 -22.53 -6.27
CA ASP A 44 -2.11 -22.95 -5.73
C ASP A 44 -2.50 -22.35 -4.37
N SER A 45 -2.01 -21.14 -4.06
CA SER A 45 -2.38 -20.45 -2.82
C SER A 45 -2.58 -18.94 -2.93
N SER A 46 -3.34 -18.40 -1.99
CA SER A 46 -3.51 -16.97 -1.77
C SER A 46 -2.50 -16.51 -0.72
N GLY A 47 -1.56 -15.65 -1.12
CA GLY A 47 -0.63 -15.02 -0.18
C GLY A 47 -1.10 -13.65 0.30
N TRP A 48 -0.33 -13.01 1.18
CA TRP A 48 -0.55 -11.62 1.55
C TRP A 48 0.77 -10.93 1.92
N VAL A 49 0.80 -9.61 1.74
CA VAL A 49 1.92 -8.74 2.07
C VAL A 49 1.52 -7.84 3.23
N ALA A 50 2.20 -7.99 4.37
CA ALA A 50 2.02 -7.13 5.53
C ALA A 50 2.70 -5.77 5.30
N VAL A 51 1.95 -4.68 5.45
CA VAL A 51 2.47 -3.34 5.65
C VAL A 51 2.41 -3.05 7.14
N ILE A 52 3.57 -3.14 7.81
CA ILE A 52 3.68 -2.95 9.26
C ILE A 52 4.64 -1.80 9.52
N PRO A 53 4.13 -0.60 9.85
CA PRO A 53 4.96 0.51 10.29
C PRO A 53 5.40 0.24 11.74
N ASN A 54 6.53 -0.46 11.86
CA ASN A 54 7.29 -0.68 13.09
C ASN A 54 6.66 -1.61 14.16
N ALA A 55 7.46 -2.54 14.68
CA ALA A 55 7.01 -3.67 15.48
C ALA A 55 6.62 -3.36 16.93
N HIS A 56 6.76 -2.11 17.39
CA HIS A 56 6.73 -1.76 18.81
C HIS A 56 5.59 -0.83 19.24
N THR A 57 4.81 -0.30 18.30
CA THR A 57 3.62 0.51 18.59
C THR A 57 2.49 0.09 17.66
N LEU A 58 1.56 -0.72 18.15
CA LEU A 58 0.31 -1.11 17.47
C LEU A 58 -0.68 0.07 17.37
N GLN A 59 -0.21 1.25 16.98
CA GLN A 59 -1.07 2.34 16.51
C GLN A 59 -0.70 2.59 15.06
N VAL A 60 -1.45 1.96 14.18
CA VAL A 60 -1.15 1.82 12.77
C VAL A 60 -2.21 2.61 12.01
N GLY A 61 -1.81 3.45 11.05
CA GLY A 61 -2.71 4.39 10.37
C GLY A 61 -4.02 3.74 9.91
N GLU A 62 -5.14 4.45 10.02
CA GLU A 62 -6.46 3.92 9.68
C GLU A 62 -6.62 3.69 8.17
N ILE A 63 -5.78 4.32 7.34
CA ILE A 63 -5.78 4.18 5.90
C ILE A 63 -4.43 3.64 5.41
N LEU A 64 -4.46 2.53 4.65
CA LEU A 64 -3.33 2.09 3.82
C LEU A 64 -3.51 2.64 2.41
N TYR A 65 -2.52 3.30 1.85
CA TYR A 65 -2.40 3.52 0.41
C TYR A 65 -1.33 2.60 -0.19
N ALA A 66 -1.60 2.03 -1.36
CA ALA A 66 -0.62 1.31 -2.17
C ALA A 66 -0.74 1.67 -3.66
N HIS A 67 0.42 1.80 -4.30
CA HIS A 67 0.61 1.87 -5.74
C HIS A 67 1.43 0.65 -6.17
N LEU A 68 0.88 -0.18 -7.04
CA LEU A 68 1.50 -1.44 -7.47
C LEU A 68 1.33 -1.69 -8.97
N ASP A 69 2.28 -2.42 -9.56
CA ASP A 69 2.09 -3.05 -10.87
C ASP A 69 1.44 -4.42 -10.66
N SER A 70 0.38 -4.72 -11.41
CA SER A 70 -0.22 -6.06 -11.43
C SER A 70 -0.33 -6.56 -12.85
N ALA A 71 -0.09 -7.85 -13.07
CA ALA A 71 -0.40 -8.49 -14.36
C ALA A 71 -1.91 -8.51 -14.66
N ASN A 72 -2.76 -8.43 -13.61
CA ASN A 72 -4.22 -8.49 -13.71
C ASN A 72 -4.88 -7.44 -12.79
N PRO A 73 -4.71 -6.12 -13.07
CA PRO A 73 -5.11 -5.04 -12.17
C PRO A 73 -6.61 -5.06 -11.82
N ARG A 74 -7.46 -5.42 -12.79
CA ARG A 74 -8.91 -5.49 -12.59
C ARG A 74 -9.32 -6.61 -11.63
N ARG A 75 -8.80 -7.83 -11.86
CA ARG A 75 -9.10 -8.97 -10.99
C ARG A 75 -8.52 -8.78 -9.59
N PHE A 76 -7.39 -8.07 -9.48
CA PHE A 76 -6.85 -7.63 -8.19
C PHE A 76 -7.88 -6.81 -7.42
N ILE A 77 -8.42 -5.73 -7.99
CA ILE A 77 -9.43 -4.91 -7.32
C ILE A 77 -10.68 -5.71 -6.94
N GLU A 78 -11.19 -6.54 -7.84
CA GLU A 78 -12.34 -7.41 -7.58
C GLU A 78 -12.10 -8.31 -6.36
N ALA A 79 -10.93 -8.94 -6.26
CA ALA A 79 -10.57 -9.78 -5.12
C ALA A 79 -10.45 -8.98 -3.80
N GLN A 80 -9.96 -7.74 -3.86
CA GLN A 80 -9.86 -6.87 -2.68
C GLN A 80 -11.24 -6.39 -2.19
N GLN A 81 -12.21 -6.20 -3.09
CA GLN A 81 -13.58 -5.83 -2.72
C GLN A 81 -14.31 -6.95 -1.99
N THR A 82 -13.98 -8.21 -2.31
CA THR A 82 -14.58 -9.40 -1.69
C THR A 82 -13.90 -9.84 -0.39
N SER A 83 -12.79 -9.22 0.00
CA SER A 83 -12.04 -9.56 1.21
C SER A 83 -12.80 -9.09 2.46
N ALA A 84 -13.85 -9.83 2.82
CA ALA A 84 -14.65 -9.59 4.01
C ALA A 84 -13.82 -9.81 5.27
N ASP A 85 -13.63 -8.74 6.05
CA ASP A 85 -13.74 -8.70 7.52
C ASP A 85 -12.83 -7.66 8.18
N ARG A 86 -11.77 -7.18 7.50
CA ARG A 86 -10.66 -6.48 8.21
C ARG A 86 -10.14 -5.21 7.53
N MET A 87 -10.34 -5.11 6.22
CA MET A 87 -9.96 -3.94 5.42
C MET A 87 -11.07 -3.66 4.42
N LYS A 88 -11.51 -2.41 4.32
CA LYS A 88 -12.50 -1.98 3.35
C LYS A 88 -11.79 -1.14 2.30
N LEU A 89 -11.85 -1.55 1.04
CA LEU A 89 -11.40 -0.70 -0.07
C LEU A 89 -12.27 0.56 -0.09
N VAL A 90 -11.65 1.72 0.14
CA VAL A 90 -12.33 3.03 0.18
C VAL A 90 -12.08 3.84 -1.08
N TRP A 91 -11.00 3.56 -1.80
CA TRP A 91 -10.66 4.24 -3.04
C TRP A 91 -9.75 3.37 -3.90
N TYR A 92 -9.87 3.47 -5.22
CA TYR A 92 -8.95 2.86 -6.16
C TYR A 92 -8.93 3.59 -7.51
N ARG A 93 -7.85 3.41 -8.24
CA ARG A 93 -7.68 3.83 -9.63
C ARG A 93 -6.82 2.80 -10.37
N ILE A 94 -7.17 2.52 -11.62
CA ILE A 94 -6.35 1.72 -12.53
C ILE A 94 -5.88 2.64 -13.65
N ASP A 95 -4.56 2.71 -13.87
CA ASP A 95 -3.97 3.55 -14.91
C ASP A 95 -2.78 2.83 -15.56
N ALA A 96 -2.80 2.70 -16.89
CA ALA A 96 -1.76 2.04 -17.68
C ALA A 96 -1.26 0.68 -17.14
N GLY A 97 -2.14 -0.11 -16.51
CA GLY A 97 -1.78 -1.41 -15.92
C GLY A 97 -1.29 -1.36 -14.47
N ALA A 98 -1.07 -0.18 -13.92
CA ALA A 98 -0.80 0.03 -12.51
C ALA A 98 -2.11 0.20 -11.71
N VAL A 99 -2.09 -0.25 -10.47
CA VAL A 99 -3.19 -0.14 -9.52
C VAL A 99 -2.78 0.79 -8.41
N GLN A 100 -3.64 1.77 -8.14
CA GLN A 100 -3.59 2.60 -6.94
C GLN A 100 -4.81 2.27 -6.11
N CYS A 101 -4.63 2.10 -4.81
CA CYS A 101 -5.69 1.62 -3.94
C CYS A 101 -5.47 2.12 -2.51
N ALA A 102 -6.59 2.42 -1.86
CA ALA A 102 -6.59 2.76 -0.45
C ALA A 102 -7.64 1.94 0.31
N TRP A 103 -7.24 1.45 1.47
CA TRP A 103 -8.10 0.65 2.34
C TRP A 103 -8.19 1.29 3.71
N SER A 104 -9.42 1.35 4.24
CA SER A 104 -9.66 1.64 5.64
C SER A 104 -9.55 0.36 6.46
N ILE A 105 -8.75 0.40 7.53
CA ILE A 105 -8.70 -0.68 8.51
C ILE A 105 -9.78 -0.45 9.55
N THR A 106 -10.57 -1.48 9.82
CA THR A 106 -11.66 -1.43 10.79
C THR A 106 -11.25 -1.91 12.19
N GLN A 107 -10.05 -2.49 12.34
CA GLN A 107 -9.53 -2.99 13.62
C GLN A 107 -8.17 -2.36 13.96
N GLU A 108 -8.14 -1.59 15.05
CA GLU A 108 -7.02 -0.74 15.49
C GLU A 108 -5.68 -1.46 15.77
N ARG A 109 -5.63 -2.80 15.73
CA ARG A 109 -4.45 -3.60 16.14
C ARG A 109 -4.00 -4.65 15.13
N MET A 110 -4.38 -4.52 13.86
CA MET A 110 -3.97 -5.49 12.84
C MET A 110 -2.92 -4.93 11.87
N PRO A 111 -1.99 -5.78 11.40
CA PRO A 111 -1.14 -5.41 10.29
C PRO A 111 -2.00 -5.11 9.06
N HIS A 112 -1.64 -4.09 8.31
CA HIS A 112 -2.26 -3.83 7.01
C HIS A 112 -1.85 -4.95 6.06
N ASN A 113 -2.77 -5.63 5.37
CA ASN A 113 -2.41 -6.75 4.49
C ASN A 113 -2.89 -6.49 3.06
N ILE A 114 -2.02 -6.68 2.09
CA ILE A 114 -2.36 -6.67 0.66
C ILE A 114 -2.40 -8.12 0.18
N THR A 115 -3.57 -8.62 -0.21
CA THR A 115 -3.73 -10.02 -0.64
C THR A 115 -3.13 -10.27 -2.04
N LEU A 116 -2.35 -11.34 -2.18
CA LEU A 116 -1.68 -11.82 -3.40
C LEU A 116 -2.54 -12.87 -4.16
N THR A 117 -3.83 -12.62 -4.36
CA THR A 117 -4.78 -13.61 -4.90
C THR A 117 -4.74 -13.77 -6.42
N VAL A 118 -4.06 -12.88 -7.16
CA VAL A 118 -4.29 -12.74 -8.62
C VAL A 118 -3.02 -12.67 -9.46
N GLY A 119 -1.97 -13.28 -8.94
CA GLY A 119 -0.66 -13.40 -9.58
C GLY A 119 0.37 -12.44 -9.01
N PRO A 120 1.56 -12.38 -9.63
CA PRO A 120 2.64 -11.53 -9.15
C PRO A 120 2.25 -10.07 -9.15
N LEU A 121 2.76 -9.35 -8.16
CA LEU A 121 2.67 -7.89 -8.12
C LEU A 121 4.02 -7.26 -7.77
N ASN A 122 4.23 -6.05 -8.28
CA ASN A 122 5.35 -5.21 -7.83
C ASN A 122 4.80 -4.07 -7.01
N LEU A 123 5.25 -3.91 -5.77
CA LEU A 123 4.92 -2.71 -5.03
C LEU A 123 5.83 -1.56 -5.46
N LEU A 124 5.22 -0.43 -5.82
CA LEU A 124 5.91 0.79 -6.22
C LEU A 124 5.98 1.78 -5.06
N HIS A 125 4.85 2.07 -4.43
CA HIS A 125 4.74 3.00 -3.32
C HIS A 125 3.73 2.49 -2.31
N ALA A 126 3.92 2.86 -1.06
CA ALA A 126 2.92 2.68 -0.03
C ALA A 126 3.05 3.71 1.06
N ALA A 127 1.93 3.99 1.72
CA ALA A 127 1.87 4.88 2.86
C ALA A 127 0.79 4.43 3.83
N ALA A 128 0.98 4.74 5.10
CA ALA A 128 -0.04 4.59 6.13
C ALA A 128 -0.36 5.97 6.70
N TYR A 129 -1.66 6.31 6.76
CA TYR A 129 -2.15 7.60 7.23
C TYR A 129 -3.21 7.42 8.31
N LYS A 130 -3.32 8.40 9.21
CA LYS A 130 -4.56 8.62 9.96
C LYS A 130 -5.68 8.97 8.99
N LYS A 131 -6.93 8.74 9.38
CA LYS A 131 -8.10 9.09 8.56
C LYS A 131 -8.11 10.58 8.16
N ASP A 132 -7.90 11.47 9.13
CA ASP A 132 -7.90 12.93 8.88
C ASP A 132 -6.76 13.38 7.97
N ASP A 133 -5.62 12.67 7.99
CA ASP A 133 -4.48 12.98 7.13
C ASP A 133 -4.70 12.44 5.72
N TRP A 134 -5.35 11.28 5.59
CA TRP A 134 -5.75 10.74 4.29
C TRP A 134 -6.68 11.69 3.53
N ASP A 135 -7.71 12.24 4.19
CA ASP A 135 -8.66 13.15 3.52
C ASP A 135 -7.94 14.39 2.95
N LYS A 136 -6.93 14.90 3.65
CA LYS A 136 -6.10 16.01 3.17
C LYS A 136 -5.21 15.58 2.00
N VAL A 137 -4.55 14.43 2.09
CA VAL A 137 -3.72 13.88 1.00
C VAL A 137 -4.56 13.67 -0.25
N TYR A 138 -5.77 13.14 -0.09
CA TYR A 138 -6.69 12.91 -1.19
C TYR A 138 -7.11 14.22 -1.84
N ALA A 139 -7.45 15.26 -1.07
CA ALA A 139 -7.78 16.58 -1.59
C ALA A 139 -6.60 17.25 -2.34
N LEU A 140 -5.37 17.08 -1.87
CA LEU A 140 -4.17 17.56 -2.57
C LEU A 140 -3.95 16.83 -3.90
N TYR A 141 -4.27 15.53 -3.95
CA TYR A 141 -4.22 14.76 -5.19
C TYR A 141 -5.34 15.17 -6.18
N GLU A 142 -6.58 15.35 -5.71
CA GLU A 142 -7.70 15.78 -6.56
C GLU A 142 -7.50 17.19 -7.12
N SER A 143 -6.83 18.08 -6.38
CA SER A 143 -6.48 19.43 -6.86
C SER A 143 -5.26 19.44 -7.79
N GLY A 144 -4.61 18.30 -8.02
CA GLY A 144 -3.44 18.17 -8.90
C GLY A 144 -2.12 18.64 -8.28
N ILE A 145 -2.09 18.98 -7.00
CA ILE A 145 -0.87 19.33 -6.27
C ILE A 145 0.02 18.09 -6.12
N LEU A 146 -0.59 16.94 -5.80
CA LEU A 146 0.10 15.66 -5.78
C LEU A 146 -0.20 14.85 -7.05
N THR A 147 0.82 14.26 -7.65
CA THR A 147 0.67 13.32 -8.78
C THR A 147 0.13 11.95 -8.36
N LEU A 148 0.36 11.57 -7.10
CA LEU A 148 -0.17 10.37 -6.45
C LEU A 148 -0.67 10.78 -5.06
N PRO A 149 -1.70 10.16 -4.49
CA PRO A 149 -2.09 10.41 -3.09
C PRO A 149 -1.10 9.73 -2.12
N TRP A 150 0.17 10.13 -2.20
CA TRP A 150 1.33 9.57 -1.55
C TRP A 150 2.35 10.66 -1.19
N ILE A 151 2.89 10.61 0.03
CA ILE A 151 3.95 11.50 0.51
C ILE A 151 5.10 10.66 1.06
N SER A 152 6.32 11.03 0.69
CA SER A 152 7.55 10.47 1.26
C SER A 152 7.84 11.11 2.62
N GLY A 153 7.23 10.59 3.69
CA GLY A 153 7.43 11.10 5.05
C GLY A 153 6.45 12.21 5.40
N GLN A 154 6.94 13.42 5.67
CA GLN A 154 6.13 14.52 6.21
C GLN A 154 5.90 15.62 5.17
N LEU A 155 4.68 16.13 5.08
CA LEU A 155 4.32 17.34 4.33
C LEU A 155 3.76 18.39 5.28
N LEU A 156 4.35 19.59 5.22
CA LEU A 156 3.77 20.77 5.83
C LEU A 156 2.80 21.40 4.81
N PRO A 157 1.52 21.65 5.16
CA PRO A 157 0.68 22.48 4.31
C PRO A 157 1.34 23.85 4.22
N ASP A 158 1.56 24.36 3.00
CA ASP A 158 2.20 25.66 2.79
C ASP A 158 1.48 26.72 3.63
N THR A 159 2.25 27.43 4.46
CA THR A 159 1.79 28.67 5.09
C THR A 159 1.56 29.68 3.97
N GLN A 160 0.30 29.88 3.61
CA GLN A 160 -0.15 31.17 3.08
C GLN A 160 -0.43 32.12 4.24
#